data_AF-A0A078KWM8-F1
#
_entry.id   AF-A0A078KWM8-F1
#
_cell.length_a   1.000
_cell.length_b   1.000
_cell.length_c   1.000
_cell.angle_alpha   90.00
_cell.angle_beta   90.00
_cell.angle_gamma   90.00
#
_symmetry.space_group_name_H-M   'P 1'
#
loop_
_entity.id
_entity.type
_entity.pdbx_description
1 polymer ?
#
loop_
_entity_poly.entity_id
_entity_poly.type
_entity_poly.pdbx_seq_one_letter_code
_entity_poly.pdbx_strand_id
1 'polypeptide(L)'
;MSRSKWAEFHSTHSSLSIDKPKEAGGSTNLAADWRRAAASTKSPDQPVNVYIDGKPLSDYAENYNNFANKSDVENFFKEVLMEKMKKPVQNEAEVLSFFQKTLHQGGLLYPVTSALSVAMERDATAEEADASHVHNGRVSEATVGATVQTINIIPIEEGIKIQEHVTVQNIIVSEQYFDKYGIPYQTVTFPNGEVSIEAEESSIKKEDGSPVIEAQGEVIVNCLKSEPEISIGYNAITYNDPRIEKAMDNRSLGQIFIDYLKRAFGLNKVEEIKIKSEENDAENQQDLPSDLGMSNSQ
;
A
#
# COMPACT_ATOMS: atom_id res chain seq x y z
N MET A 1 -0.31 -29.41 -9.36
CA MET A 1 -1.23 -28.27 -9.26
C MET A 1 -0.81 -27.44 -8.06
N SER A 2 -0.23 -26.26 -8.30
CA SER A 2 0.21 -25.33 -7.25
C SER A 2 -1.02 -24.82 -6.48
N ARG A 3 -1.09 -25.06 -5.16
CA ARG A 3 -2.13 -24.48 -4.31
C ARG A 3 -1.80 -23.00 -4.12
N SER A 4 -2.70 -22.11 -4.55
CA SER A 4 -2.60 -20.68 -4.25
C SER A 4 -2.53 -20.47 -2.73
N LYS A 5 -1.43 -19.89 -2.24
CA LYS A 5 -1.18 -19.60 -0.82
C LYS A 5 -1.99 -18.41 -0.29
N TRP A 6 -2.59 -17.64 -1.19
CA TRP A 6 -3.27 -16.38 -0.90
C TRP A 6 -4.61 -16.58 -0.21
N ALA A 7 -4.88 -15.79 0.81
CA ALA A 7 -6.13 -15.73 1.58
C ALA A 7 -6.80 -14.35 1.44
N GLU A 8 -8.12 -14.25 1.61
CA GLU A 8 -8.82 -12.95 1.67
C GLU A 8 -8.34 -12.18 2.90
N PHE A 9 -7.95 -10.92 2.70
CA PHE A 9 -7.41 -10.09 3.79
C PHE A 9 -8.52 -9.30 4.47
N HIS A 10 -8.87 -9.65 5.70
CA HIS A 10 -9.80 -8.85 6.50
C HIS A 10 -9.01 -7.98 7.47
N SER A 11 -8.88 -6.68 7.17
CA SER A 11 -8.34 -5.75 8.16
C SER A 11 -9.41 -5.52 9.23
N THR A 12 -9.39 -6.32 10.31
CA THR A 12 -10.34 -6.20 11.43
C THR A 12 -10.30 -4.84 12.12
N HIS A 13 -9.26 -4.05 11.91
CA HIS A 13 -9.03 -2.79 12.63
C HIS A 13 -8.62 -1.59 11.76
N SER A 14 -8.66 -1.66 10.43
CA SER A 14 -8.14 -0.56 9.59
C SER A 14 -8.79 0.79 9.94
N SER A 15 -7.95 1.78 10.24
CA SER A 15 -8.35 3.19 10.43
C SER A 15 -8.70 3.89 9.12
N LEU A 16 -8.53 3.22 7.97
CA LEU A 16 -9.29 3.56 6.77
C LEU A 16 -10.75 3.14 7.02
N SER A 17 -11.42 3.93 7.87
CA SER A 17 -12.87 4.01 7.88
C SER A 17 -13.27 4.34 6.45
N ILE A 18 -13.60 3.30 5.68
CA ILE A 18 -14.16 3.39 4.32
C ILE A 18 -15.38 4.33 4.35
N ASP A 19 -16.04 4.39 5.50
CA ASP A 19 -17.23 5.19 5.81
C ASP A 19 -16.90 6.65 6.17
N LYS A 20 -15.65 6.95 6.55
CA LYS A 20 -15.23 8.28 7.05
C LYS A 20 -13.76 8.64 6.73
N PRO A 21 -13.36 8.71 5.46
CA PRO A 21 -12.02 9.12 5.05
C PRO A 21 -11.61 10.55 5.47
N LYS A 22 -12.57 11.37 5.94
CA LYS A 22 -12.37 12.75 6.39
C LYS A 22 -11.90 12.87 7.86
N GLU A 23 -11.97 11.79 8.65
CA GLU A 23 -11.66 11.77 10.09
C GLU A 23 -10.23 11.30 10.41
N ALA A 24 -9.39 11.02 9.41
CA ALA A 24 -7.97 10.71 9.60
C ALA A 24 -7.23 11.93 10.20
N GLY A 25 -7.24 12.00 11.53
CA GLY A 25 -6.59 13.02 12.33
C GLY A 25 -5.08 12.85 12.31
N GLY A 26 -4.42 13.61 11.44
CA GLY A 26 -2.98 13.81 11.44
C GLY A 26 -2.66 15.05 10.62
N SER A 27 -1.62 15.79 10.98
CA SER A 27 -1.13 16.87 10.13
C SER A 27 -0.57 16.24 8.85
N THR A 28 -1.39 16.11 7.81
CA THR A 28 -0.96 15.58 6.52
C THR A 28 0.00 16.58 5.90
N ASN A 29 1.27 16.22 5.82
CA ASN A 29 2.23 17.01 5.05
C ASN A 29 2.19 16.53 3.60
N LEU A 30 1.06 16.82 2.93
CA LEU A 30 0.74 16.33 1.59
C LEU A 30 1.90 16.50 0.60
N ALA A 31 2.52 17.69 0.58
CA ALA A 31 3.66 17.97 -0.30
C ALA A 31 4.89 17.09 0.05
N ALA A 32 5.20 16.92 1.33
CA ALA A 32 6.31 16.08 1.73
C ALA A 32 6.06 14.59 1.45
N ASP A 33 4.82 14.13 1.60
CA ASP A 33 4.45 12.73 1.34
C ASP A 33 4.63 12.39 -0.15
N TRP A 34 4.10 13.24 -1.04
CA TRP A 34 4.23 13.07 -2.48
C TRP A 34 5.68 13.25 -2.95
N ARG A 35 6.45 14.17 -2.35
CA ARG A 35 7.88 14.29 -2.62
C ARG A 35 8.65 13.05 -2.22
N ARG A 36 8.37 12.45 -1.06
CA ARG A 36 9.01 11.19 -0.63
C ARG A 36 8.67 10.04 -1.57
N ALA A 37 7.40 9.90 -1.95
CA ALA A 37 6.94 8.89 -2.92
C ALA A 37 7.60 9.06 -4.30
N ALA A 38 7.71 10.30 -4.79
CA ALA A 38 8.39 10.57 -6.05
C ALA A 38 9.90 10.25 -5.97
N ALA A 39 10.55 10.62 -4.86
CA ALA A 39 11.97 10.35 -4.65
C ALA A 39 12.25 8.84 -4.56
N SER A 40 11.35 8.05 -3.98
CA SER A 40 11.50 6.60 -3.87
C SER A 40 11.33 5.88 -5.21
N THR A 41 10.75 6.52 -6.24
CA THR A 41 10.51 5.87 -7.54
C THR A 41 11.58 6.22 -8.59
N LYS A 42 12.69 6.87 -8.20
CA LYS A 42 13.77 7.25 -9.14
C LYS A 42 14.59 6.07 -9.68
N SER A 43 14.55 4.92 -9.01
CA SER A 43 15.19 3.69 -9.46
C SER A 43 14.28 2.51 -9.13
N PRO A 44 14.14 1.52 -10.04
CA PRO A 44 13.35 0.31 -9.78
C PRO A 44 13.86 -0.51 -8.59
N ASP A 45 15.12 -0.32 -8.19
CA ASP A 45 15.74 -1.07 -7.09
C ASP A 45 15.32 -0.56 -5.70
N GLN A 46 14.57 0.55 -5.66
CA GLN A 46 14.12 1.12 -4.41
C GLN A 46 13.01 0.26 -3.78
N PRO A 47 12.93 0.22 -2.45
CA PRO A 47 11.92 -0.57 -1.74
C PRO A 47 10.49 -0.06 -1.93
N VAL A 48 10.27 1.15 -2.45
CA VAL A 48 8.93 1.73 -2.62
C VAL A 48 8.83 2.36 -4.00
N ASN A 49 8.06 1.73 -4.88
CA ASN A 49 7.82 2.22 -6.22
C ASN A 49 6.36 2.67 -6.38
N VAL A 50 6.14 3.93 -6.78
CA VAL A 50 4.80 4.49 -7.01
C VAL A 50 4.64 4.86 -8.48
N TYR A 51 3.63 4.29 -9.11
CA TYR A 51 3.32 4.49 -10.53
C TYR A 51 1.96 5.17 -10.70
N ILE A 52 1.82 5.91 -11.80
CA ILE A 52 0.57 6.51 -12.26
C ILE A 52 0.27 5.92 -13.65
N ASP A 53 -0.77 5.09 -13.75
CA ASP A 53 -1.10 4.31 -14.97
C ASP A 53 0.13 3.58 -15.55
N GLY A 54 0.95 2.99 -14.67
CA GLY A 54 2.16 2.26 -15.01
C GLY A 54 3.43 3.11 -15.23
N LYS A 55 3.34 4.45 -15.19
CA LYS A 55 4.51 5.34 -15.33
C LYS A 55 5.06 5.77 -13.96
N PRO A 56 6.38 5.76 -13.73
CA PRO A 56 6.96 6.19 -12.46
C PRO A 56 6.50 7.59 -12.02
N LEU A 57 6.17 7.76 -10.74
CA LEU A 57 5.77 9.06 -10.18
C LEU A 57 6.89 10.12 -10.32
N SER A 58 8.15 9.69 -10.35
CA SER A 58 9.31 10.55 -10.62
C SER A 58 9.19 11.33 -11.92
N ASP A 59 8.61 10.72 -12.96
CA ASP A 59 8.52 11.29 -14.31
C ASP A 59 7.51 12.45 -14.36
N TYR A 60 6.50 12.37 -13.50
CA TYR A 60 5.55 13.47 -13.31
C TYR A 60 6.13 14.55 -12.41
N ALA A 61 6.86 14.18 -11.35
CA ALA A 61 7.33 15.10 -10.33
C ALA A 61 8.12 16.29 -10.90
N GLU A 62 8.91 16.09 -11.96
CA GLU A 62 9.67 17.15 -12.63
C GLU A 62 8.76 18.25 -13.21
N ASN A 63 7.60 17.88 -13.75
CA ASN A 63 6.61 18.81 -14.31
C ASN A 63 5.83 19.56 -13.22
N TYR A 64 5.83 19.05 -11.99
CA TYR A 64 5.13 19.63 -10.84
C TYR A 64 6.12 20.09 -9.75
N ASN A 65 7.24 20.69 -10.15
CA ASN A 65 8.22 21.31 -9.25
C ASN A 65 8.67 20.37 -8.09
N ASN A 66 8.81 19.08 -8.38
CA ASN A 66 9.13 18.02 -7.41
C ASN A 66 8.21 18.02 -6.16
N PHE A 67 6.94 18.40 -6.33
CA PHE A 67 5.97 18.53 -5.25
C PHE A 67 6.50 19.40 -4.10
N ALA A 68 7.09 20.56 -4.43
CA ALA A 68 7.71 21.46 -3.45
C ALA A 68 6.70 22.00 -2.42
N ASN A 69 5.44 22.18 -2.84
CA ASN A 69 4.38 22.70 -2.00
C ASN A 69 3.02 22.03 -2.29
N LYS A 70 2.00 22.39 -1.52
CA LYS A 70 0.65 21.81 -1.66
C LYS A 70 0.02 22.12 -3.02
N SER A 71 0.19 23.34 -3.54
CA SER A 71 -0.37 23.74 -4.84
C SER A 71 0.16 22.88 -5.98
N ASP A 72 1.43 22.47 -5.91
CA ASP A 72 2.03 21.60 -6.94
C ASP A 72 1.32 20.24 -6.98
N VAL A 73 1.03 19.66 -5.81
CA VAL A 73 0.28 18.39 -5.69
C VAL A 73 -1.17 18.57 -6.16
N GLU A 74 -1.80 19.69 -5.81
CA GLU A 74 -3.17 20.00 -6.24
C GLU A 74 -3.29 20.10 -7.77
N ASN A 75 -2.30 20.70 -8.43
CA ASN A 75 -2.25 20.78 -9.89
C ASN A 75 -2.08 19.39 -10.51
N PHE A 76 -1.17 18.58 -9.96
CA PHE A 76 -1.00 17.18 -10.38
C PHE A 76 -2.30 16.36 -10.26
N PHE A 77 -3.06 16.53 -9.17
CA PHE A 77 -4.36 15.86 -9.02
C PHE A 77 -5.33 16.24 -10.13
N LYS A 78 -5.47 17.53 -10.43
CA LYS A 78 -6.39 18.01 -11.46
C LYS A 78 -5.99 17.58 -12.87
N GLU A 79 -4.71 17.68 -13.18
CA GLU A 79 -4.20 17.49 -14.54
C GLU A 79 -3.93 16.02 -14.88
N VAL A 80 -3.56 15.20 -13.88
CA VAL A 80 -3.18 13.79 -14.11
C VAL A 80 -4.23 12.85 -13.52
N LEU A 81 -4.55 12.95 -12.24
CA LEU A 81 -5.48 12.00 -11.60
C LEU A 81 -6.92 12.17 -12.06
N MET A 82 -7.32 13.40 -12.38
CA MET A 82 -8.66 13.73 -12.86
C MET A 82 -8.75 13.82 -14.39
N GLU A 83 -7.67 13.55 -15.13
CA GLU A 83 -7.60 13.69 -16.59
C GLU A 83 -8.69 12.86 -17.28
N LYS A 84 -8.72 11.56 -16.96
CA LYS A 84 -9.61 10.57 -17.59
C LYS A 84 -11.04 10.60 -17.07
N MET A 85 -11.33 11.36 -16.01
CA MET A 85 -12.66 11.43 -15.44
C MET A 85 -13.66 12.07 -16.40
N LYS A 86 -14.90 11.56 -16.40
CA LYS A 86 -15.98 12.08 -17.25
C LYS A 86 -16.16 13.60 -17.06
N LYS A 87 -16.07 14.36 -18.15
CA LYS A 87 -16.17 15.83 -18.13
C LYS A 87 -17.60 16.32 -18.41
N PRO A 88 -18.03 17.44 -17.77
CA PRO A 88 -17.35 18.11 -16.66
C PRO A 88 -17.38 17.27 -15.38
N VAL A 89 -16.34 17.36 -14.55
CA VAL A 89 -16.35 16.73 -13.22
C VAL A 89 -17.34 17.50 -12.35
N GLN A 90 -18.49 16.91 -12.04
CA GLN A 90 -19.63 17.62 -11.45
C GLN A 90 -19.33 18.24 -10.08
N ASN A 91 -18.40 17.66 -9.32
CA ASN A 91 -18.02 18.01 -7.96
C ASN A 91 -16.49 18.12 -7.80
N GLU A 92 -15.84 18.81 -8.76
CA GLU A 92 -14.38 18.91 -8.83
C GLU A 92 -13.73 19.35 -7.51
N ALA A 93 -14.33 20.33 -6.82
CA ALA A 93 -13.80 20.85 -5.55
C ALA A 93 -13.87 19.80 -4.43
N GLU A 94 -14.96 19.03 -4.35
CA GLU A 94 -15.14 17.96 -3.39
C GLU A 94 -14.19 16.79 -3.66
N VAL A 95 -14.01 16.41 -4.93
CA VAL A 95 -13.05 15.38 -5.35
C VAL A 95 -11.63 15.79 -5.00
N LEU A 96 -11.25 17.03 -5.30
CA LEU A 96 -9.93 17.55 -4.95
C LEU A 96 -9.72 17.58 -3.44
N SER A 97 -10.71 18.06 -2.68
CA SER A 97 -10.65 18.08 -1.21
C SER A 97 -10.52 16.66 -0.65
N PHE A 98 -11.20 15.69 -1.24
CA PHE A 98 -11.08 14.29 -0.88
C PHE A 98 -9.66 13.77 -1.14
N PHE A 99 -9.11 13.96 -2.33
CA PHE A 99 -7.74 13.51 -2.66
C PHE A 99 -6.70 14.13 -1.74
N GLN A 100 -6.80 15.43 -1.42
CA GLN A 100 -5.89 16.08 -0.48
C GLN A 100 -5.93 15.48 0.92
N LYS A 101 -7.11 14.99 1.34
CA LYS A 101 -7.31 14.40 2.66
C LYS A 101 -6.90 12.94 2.71
N THR A 102 -7.03 12.20 1.62
CA THR A 102 -6.89 10.74 1.62
C THR A 102 -5.62 10.24 0.97
N LEU A 103 -5.08 10.91 -0.05
CA LEU A 103 -3.86 10.47 -0.75
C LEU A 103 -2.60 10.96 -0.04
N HIS A 104 -2.35 10.45 1.17
CA HIS A 104 -1.17 10.71 1.99
C HIS A 104 -0.63 9.40 2.59
N GLN A 105 0.53 9.43 3.26
CA GLN A 105 1.23 8.20 3.65
C GLN A 105 0.44 7.29 4.60
N GLY A 106 -0.35 7.88 5.49
CA GLY A 106 -1.24 7.14 6.41
C GLY A 106 -2.65 6.89 5.86
N GLY A 107 -2.85 7.10 4.56
CA GLY A 107 -4.15 6.97 3.90
C GLY A 107 -4.06 6.11 2.64
N LEU A 108 -4.81 6.53 1.62
CA LEU A 108 -4.94 5.81 0.35
C LEU A 108 -3.70 5.82 -0.54
N LEU A 109 -2.60 6.49 -0.15
CA LEU A 109 -1.34 6.35 -0.89
C LEU A 109 -0.68 4.98 -0.66
N TYR A 110 -0.93 4.36 0.50
CA TYR A 110 -0.42 3.03 0.88
C TYR A 110 -1.55 2.20 1.53
N PRO A 111 -2.63 1.88 0.78
CA PRO A 111 -3.85 1.29 1.35
C PRO A 111 -3.65 -0.07 2.03
N VAL A 112 -2.74 -0.92 1.53
CA VAL A 112 -2.41 -2.24 2.06
C VAL A 112 -1.40 -2.13 3.21
N THR A 113 -0.30 -1.40 3.02
CA THR A 113 0.73 -1.25 4.08
C THR A 113 0.17 -0.53 5.32
N SER A 114 -0.69 0.47 5.12
CA SER A 114 -1.39 1.15 6.22
C SER A 114 -2.31 0.19 6.95
N ALA A 115 -3.12 -0.59 6.23
CA ALA A 115 -4.01 -1.57 6.83
C ALA A 115 -3.26 -2.69 7.57
N LEU A 116 -2.10 -3.11 7.04
CA LEU A 116 -1.24 -4.11 7.68
C LEU A 116 -0.64 -3.58 9.00
N SER A 117 -0.19 -2.33 8.99
CA SER A 117 0.35 -1.67 10.20
C SER A 117 -0.70 -1.62 11.31
N VAL A 118 -1.93 -1.23 10.97
CA VAL A 118 -3.04 -1.16 11.93
C VAL A 118 -3.50 -2.56 12.39
N ALA A 119 -3.39 -3.58 11.54
CA ALA A 119 -3.68 -4.97 11.93
C ALA A 119 -2.70 -5.52 12.98
N MET A 120 -1.53 -4.88 13.16
CA MET A 120 -0.56 -5.19 14.21
C MET A 120 -0.74 -4.31 15.46
N GLU A 121 -1.82 -3.54 15.52
CA GLU A 121 -2.22 -2.74 16.68
C GLU A 121 -3.49 -3.30 17.31
N ARG A 122 -3.63 -3.12 18.62
CA ARG A 122 -4.88 -3.35 19.35
C ARG A 122 -5.30 -2.12 20.13
N ASP A 123 -6.55 -2.11 20.56
CA ASP A 123 -7.02 -1.09 21.48
C ASP A 123 -6.29 -1.25 22.84
N ALA A 124 -5.89 -0.13 23.42
CA ALA A 124 -5.31 -0.09 24.75
C ALA A 124 -6.36 -0.51 25.78
N THR A 125 -5.95 -1.31 26.77
CA THR A 125 -6.80 -1.59 27.91
C THR A 125 -6.93 -0.34 28.79
N ALA A 126 -7.92 -0.32 29.70
CA ALA A 126 -8.08 0.77 30.64
C ALA A 126 -6.84 0.99 31.52
N GLU A 127 -6.08 -0.06 31.80
CA GLU A 127 -4.85 -0.03 32.62
C GLU A 127 -3.66 0.54 31.85
N GLU A 128 -3.69 0.48 30.51
CA GLU A 128 -2.61 0.94 29.63
C GLU A 128 -2.85 2.35 29.10
N ALA A 129 -4.05 2.91 29.27
CA ALA A 129 -4.47 4.15 28.60
C ALA A 129 -3.48 5.33 28.76
N ASP A 130 -2.76 5.38 29.89
CA ASP A 130 -1.78 6.42 30.21
C ASP A 130 -0.31 5.97 30.02
N ALA A 131 -0.09 4.77 29.49
CA ALA A 131 1.26 4.24 29.28
C ALA A 131 1.94 4.93 28.09
N SER A 132 3.25 5.14 28.19
CA SER A 132 4.05 5.87 27.19
C SER A 132 4.08 5.22 25.80
N HIS A 133 3.72 3.93 25.71
CA HIS A 133 3.66 3.16 24.46
C HIS A 133 2.26 3.17 23.81
N VAL A 134 1.27 3.81 24.43
CA VAL A 134 -0.06 4.00 23.85
C VAL A 134 -0.09 5.25 22.98
N HIS A 135 -0.47 5.08 21.72
CA HIS A 135 -0.68 6.19 20.78
C HIS A 135 -2.12 6.17 20.27
N ASN A 136 -2.86 7.27 20.47
CA ASN A 136 -4.27 7.38 20.10
C ASN A 136 -5.15 6.23 20.63
N GLY A 137 -4.88 5.78 21.86
CA GLY A 137 -5.62 4.67 22.48
C GLY A 137 -5.31 3.30 21.88
N ARG A 138 -4.23 3.17 21.10
CA ARG A 138 -3.78 1.91 20.51
C ARG A 138 -2.38 1.52 21.00
N VAL A 139 -2.15 0.22 21.10
CA VAL A 139 -0.85 -0.39 21.42
C VAL A 139 -0.37 -1.15 20.18
N SER A 140 0.85 -0.86 19.74
CA SER A 140 1.52 -1.63 18.68
C SER A 140 2.09 -2.92 19.25
N GLU A 141 1.54 -4.06 18.83
CA GLU A 141 2.02 -5.39 19.22
C GLU A 141 3.24 -5.81 18.41
N ALA A 142 3.27 -5.40 17.15
CA ALA A 142 4.38 -5.55 16.24
C ALA A 142 4.41 -4.40 15.23
N THR A 143 5.54 -4.21 14.57
CA THR A 143 5.72 -3.23 13.50
C THR A 143 6.25 -3.93 12.26
N VAL A 144 5.76 -3.52 11.10
CA VAL A 144 6.30 -3.94 9.80
C VAL A 144 7.72 -3.39 9.65
N GLY A 145 8.69 -4.27 9.42
CA GLY A 145 10.09 -3.91 9.21
C GLY A 145 10.40 -3.51 7.77
N ALA A 146 11.45 -4.09 7.19
CA ALA A 146 11.82 -3.88 5.81
C ALA A 146 10.73 -4.40 4.86
N THR A 147 10.40 -3.60 3.84
CA THR A 147 9.36 -3.91 2.86
C THR A 147 9.84 -3.64 1.45
N VAL A 148 9.25 -4.34 0.48
CA VAL A 148 9.28 -3.95 -0.94
C VAL A 148 7.85 -3.76 -1.40
N GLN A 149 7.54 -2.57 -1.90
CA GLN A 149 6.21 -2.08 -2.21
C GLN A 149 6.14 -1.61 -3.66
N THR A 150 5.01 -1.92 -4.31
CA THR A 150 4.65 -1.41 -5.62
C THR A 150 3.23 -0.89 -5.55
N ILE A 151 3.05 0.40 -5.85
CA ILE A 151 1.76 1.08 -5.85
C ILE A 151 1.49 1.58 -7.27
N ASN A 152 0.31 1.35 -7.80
CA ASN A 152 -0.11 1.87 -9.10
C ASN A 152 -1.46 2.57 -8.96
N ILE A 153 -1.46 3.89 -9.19
CA ILE A 153 -2.67 4.73 -9.20
C ILE A 153 -3.13 4.86 -10.65
N ILE A 154 -4.32 4.37 -10.95
CA ILE A 154 -4.86 4.32 -12.32
C ILE A 154 -6.07 5.26 -12.39
N PRO A 155 -5.95 6.41 -13.06
CA PRO A 155 -7.11 7.25 -13.39
C PRO A 155 -8.09 6.49 -14.29
N ILE A 156 -9.38 6.56 -13.97
CA ILE A 156 -10.48 5.92 -14.71
C ILE A 156 -11.62 6.94 -14.94
N GLU A 157 -12.60 6.59 -15.78
CA GLU A 157 -13.70 7.51 -16.12
C GLU A 157 -14.51 7.94 -14.89
N GLU A 158 -14.68 7.04 -13.94
CA GLU A 158 -15.47 7.27 -12.73
C GLU A 158 -14.67 7.86 -11.57
N GLY A 159 -13.33 7.88 -11.63
CA GLY A 159 -12.48 8.26 -10.49
C GLY A 159 -11.05 7.69 -10.59
N ILE A 160 -10.57 7.02 -9.55
CA ILE A 160 -9.23 6.38 -9.54
C ILE A 160 -9.29 4.96 -8.97
N LYS A 161 -8.40 4.09 -9.45
CA LYS A 161 -8.05 2.83 -8.78
C LYS A 161 -6.66 2.92 -8.18
N ILE A 162 -6.45 2.30 -7.04
CA ILE A 162 -5.15 2.27 -6.36
C ILE A 162 -4.86 0.82 -6.05
N GLN A 163 -3.86 0.28 -6.72
CA GLN A 163 -3.38 -1.07 -6.51
C GLN A 163 -2.09 -1.01 -5.69
N GLU A 164 -1.96 -1.84 -4.67
CA GLU A 164 -0.72 -1.97 -3.92
C GLU A 164 -0.38 -3.45 -3.76
N HIS A 165 0.88 -3.78 -3.98
CA HIS A 165 1.50 -5.06 -3.63
C HIS A 165 2.66 -4.78 -2.70
N VAL A 166 2.69 -5.46 -1.55
CA VAL A 166 3.73 -5.33 -0.53
C VAL A 166 4.25 -6.71 -0.15
N THR A 167 5.57 -6.79 -0.07
CA THR A 167 6.28 -7.90 0.56
C THR A 167 6.98 -7.39 1.81
N VAL A 168 6.78 -8.07 2.93
CA VAL A 168 7.39 -7.75 4.22
C VAL A 168 8.50 -8.75 4.47
N GLN A 169 9.73 -8.26 4.65
CA GLN A 169 10.91 -9.09 4.87
C GLN A 169 11.06 -9.49 6.33
N ASN A 170 10.64 -8.61 7.24
CA ASN A 170 10.64 -8.91 8.66
C ASN A 170 9.54 -8.13 9.40
N ILE A 171 9.10 -8.68 10.54
CA ILE A 171 8.29 -7.95 11.53
C ILE A 171 9.11 -7.80 12.81
N ILE A 172 8.96 -6.67 13.50
CA ILE A 172 9.61 -6.39 14.78
C ILE A 172 8.53 -6.47 15.86
N VAL A 173 8.70 -7.36 16.83
CA VAL A 173 7.70 -7.63 17.87
C VAL A 173 8.01 -6.78 19.10
N SER A 174 6.97 -6.17 19.68
CA SER A 174 7.10 -5.45 20.95
C SER A 174 7.30 -6.47 22.09
N GLU A 175 8.15 -6.12 23.05
CA GLU A 175 8.52 -6.93 24.22
C GLU A 175 7.34 -7.66 24.89
N GLN A 176 6.24 -6.93 25.12
CA GLN A 176 5.04 -7.43 25.80
C GLN A 176 4.31 -8.54 25.03
N TYR A 177 4.67 -8.77 23.76
CA TYR A 177 3.99 -9.71 22.86
C TYR A 177 4.89 -10.83 22.36
N PHE A 178 6.08 -10.99 22.94
CA PHE A 178 6.98 -12.07 22.58
C PHE A 178 6.31 -13.44 22.68
N ASP A 179 5.51 -13.71 23.71
CA ASP A 179 4.76 -14.96 23.83
C ASP A 179 3.74 -15.18 22.69
N LYS A 180 3.03 -14.12 22.28
CA LYS A 180 2.04 -14.18 21.20
C LYS A 180 2.69 -14.59 19.87
N TYR A 181 3.87 -14.06 19.60
CA TYR A 181 4.63 -14.31 18.37
C TYR A 181 5.66 -15.44 18.50
N GLY A 182 5.76 -16.09 19.67
CA GLY A 182 6.75 -17.16 19.91
C GLY A 182 8.19 -16.70 19.79
N ILE A 183 8.51 -15.48 20.24
CA ILE A 183 9.87 -14.94 20.35
C ILE A 183 10.49 -15.47 21.64
N PRO A 184 11.65 -16.16 21.60
CA PRO A 184 12.39 -16.53 22.79
C PRO A 184 12.94 -15.30 23.51
N TYR A 185 12.71 -15.21 24.83
CA TYR A 185 13.24 -14.15 25.67
C TYR A 185 13.68 -14.68 27.03
N GLN A 186 14.46 -13.87 27.75
CA GLN A 186 14.85 -14.08 29.12
C GLN A 186 14.38 -12.91 30.00
N THR A 187 14.08 -13.21 31.25
CA THR A 187 13.75 -12.19 32.25
C THR A 187 14.98 -11.94 33.12
N VAL A 188 15.51 -10.72 33.07
CA VAL A 188 16.65 -10.28 33.89
C VAL A 188 16.12 -9.45 35.03
N THR A 189 16.46 -9.82 36.26
CA THR A 189 16.17 -9.01 37.46
C THR A 189 17.45 -8.32 37.90
N PHE A 190 17.46 -6.99 37.82
CA PHE A 190 18.58 -6.18 38.25
C PHE A 190 18.66 -6.10 39.79
N PRO A 191 19.83 -5.77 40.37
CA PRO A 191 20.00 -5.66 41.82
C PRO A 191 19.08 -4.64 42.51
N ASN A 192 18.53 -3.68 41.77
CA ASN A 192 17.54 -2.69 42.23
C ASN A 192 16.10 -3.25 42.28
N GLY A 193 15.86 -4.50 41.87
CA GLY A 193 14.55 -5.12 41.78
C GLY A 193 13.81 -4.84 40.46
N GLU A 194 14.40 -4.08 39.54
CA GLU A 194 13.86 -3.84 38.21
C GLU A 194 13.92 -5.12 37.38
N VAL A 195 12.84 -5.40 36.65
CA VAL A 195 12.72 -6.56 35.78
C VAL A 195 12.72 -6.08 34.34
N SER A 196 13.61 -6.62 33.52
CA SER A 196 13.65 -6.40 32.08
C SER A 196 13.48 -7.70 31.33
N ILE A 197 12.77 -7.64 30.20
CA ILE A 197 12.65 -8.75 29.26
C ILE A 197 13.62 -8.49 28.11
N GLU A 198 14.51 -9.43 27.88
CA GLU A 198 15.52 -9.35 26.82
C GLU A 198 15.32 -10.49 25.84
N ALA A 199 15.27 -10.18 24.53
CA ALA A 199 15.32 -11.18 23.47
C ALA A 199 16.61 -11.01 22.68
N GLU A 200 17.24 -12.12 22.28
CA GLU A 200 18.39 -12.09 21.37
C GLU A 200 18.00 -11.50 20.01
N GLU A 201 16.79 -11.82 19.54
CA GLU A 201 16.20 -11.27 18.34
C GLU A 201 14.70 -11.01 18.54
N SER A 202 14.29 -9.73 18.48
CA SER A 202 12.88 -9.32 18.55
C SER A 202 12.18 -9.35 17.19
N SER A 203 12.88 -9.74 16.11
CA SER A 203 12.33 -9.74 14.76
C SER A 203 12.09 -11.14 14.19
N ILE A 204 10.94 -11.33 13.55
CA ILE A 204 10.69 -12.52 12.74
C ILE A 204 11.12 -12.22 11.31
N LYS A 205 12.12 -12.94 10.84
CA LYS A 205 12.65 -12.91 9.47
C LYS A 205 12.99 -14.33 9.01
N LYS A 206 13.01 -14.57 7.70
CA LYS A 206 13.41 -15.87 7.14
C LYS A 206 14.90 -15.85 6.77
N GLU A 207 15.61 -16.93 7.06
CA GLU A 207 17.06 -17.04 6.79
C GLU A 207 17.40 -16.93 5.30
N ASP A 208 16.49 -17.37 4.43
CA ASP A 208 16.62 -17.30 2.97
C ASP A 208 16.33 -15.90 2.41
N GLY A 209 15.99 -14.93 3.26
CA GLY A 209 15.61 -13.57 2.86
C GLY A 209 14.28 -13.50 2.09
N SER A 210 13.48 -14.58 2.10
CA SER A 210 12.14 -14.55 1.51
C SER A 210 11.15 -13.81 2.43
N PRO A 211 10.08 -13.23 1.86
CA PRO A 211 9.15 -12.43 2.66
C PRO A 211 8.43 -13.28 3.70
N VAL A 212 8.22 -12.70 4.88
CA VAL A 212 7.41 -13.27 5.96
C VAL A 212 5.91 -13.00 5.78
N ILE A 213 5.55 -11.92 5.07
CA ILE A 213 4.19 -11.59 4.64
C ILE A 213 4.24 -11.11 3.20
N GLU A 214 3.30 -11.55 2.38
CA GLU A 214 3.00 -10.95 1.08
C GLU A 214 1.54 -10.50 1.12
N ALA A 215 1.24 -9.26 0.71
CA ALA A 215 -0.12 -8.72 0.71
C ALA A 215 -0.35 -7.87 -0.53
N GLN A 216 -1.60 -7.83 -1.00
CA GLN A 216 -2.01 -6.98 -2.09
C GLN A 216 -3.46 -6.55 -1.98
N GLY A 217 -3.81 -5.46 -2.66
CA GLY A 217 -5.17 -5.00 -2.73
C GLY A 217 -5.40 -3.92 -3.77
N GLU A 218 -6.67 -3.74 -4.12
CA GLU A 218 -7.16 -2.66 -4.97
C GLU A 218 -8.24 -1.87 -4.22
N VAL A 219 -8.04 -0.56 -4.14
CA VAL A 219 -9.07 0.39 -3.71
C VAL A 219 -9.58 1.15 -4.92
N ILE A 220 -10.89 1.23 -5.09
CA ILE A 220 -11.55 1.98 -6.14
C ILE A 220 -12.25 3.18 -5.49
N VAL A 221 -11.89 4.38 -5.93
CA VAL A 221 -12.54 5.63 -5.53
C VAL A 221 -13.45 6.08 -6.68
N ASN A 222 -14.76 6.05 -6.45
CA ASN A 222 -15.75 6.54 -7.39
C ASN A 222 -16.12 7.99 -7.07
N CYS A 223 -15.83 8.89 -8.02
CA CYS A 223 -16.02 10.33 -7.94
C CYS A 223 -17.26 10.82 -8.71
N LEU A 224 -18.12 9.94 -9.25
CA LEU A 224 -19.33 10.34 -9.99
C LEU A 224 -20.47 10.81 -9.07
N LYS A 225 -20.40 10.48 -7.78
CA LYS A 225 -21.37 10.90 -6.77
C LYS A 225 -20.94 12.21 -6.13
N SER A 226 -21.89 12.92 -5.51
CA SER A 226 -21.62 14.19 -4.80
C SER A 226 -20.52 14.07 -3.76
N GLU A 227 -20.40 12.92 -3.11
CA GLU A 227 -19.28 12.55 -2.26
C GLU A 227 -18.55 11.34 -2.87
N PRO A 228 -17.20 11.35 -2.94
CA PRO A 228 -16.46 10.19 -3.41
C PRO A 228 -16.70 8.95 -2.56
N GLU A 229 -16.98 7.83 -3.20
CA GLU A 229 -17.24 6.54 -2.57
C GLU A 229 -16.02 5.63 -2.71
N ILE A 230 -15.64 4.97 -1.63
CA ILE A 230 -14.53 4.02 -1.61
C ILE A 230 -15.11 2.60 -1.66
N SER A 231 -14.57 1.75 -2.52
CA SER A 231 -14.86 0.32 -2.54
C SER A 231 -13.57 -0.48 -2.68
N ILE A 232 -13.59 -1.74 -2.25
CA ILE A 232 -12.46 -2.66 -2.38
C ILE A 232 -12.69 -3.50 -3.63
N GLY A 233 -11.76 -3.44 -4.59
CA GLY A 233 -11.78 -4.28 -5.78
C GLY A 233 -11.38 -5.71 -5.44
N TYR A 234 -10.20 -5.87 -4.86
CA TYR A 234 -9.72 -7.13 -4.29
C TYR A 234 -8.78 -6.87 -3.12
N ASN A 235 -8.54 -7.90 -2.31
CA ASN A 235 -7.54 -7.90 -1.26
C ASN A 235 -7.08 -9.33 -0.96
N ALA A 236 -5.78 -9.51 -0.77
CA ALA A 236 -5.22 -10.81 -0.45
C ALA A 236 -3.98 -10.69 0.44
N ILE A 237 -3.76 -11.70 1.28
CA ILE A 237 -2.58 -11.83 2.13
C ILE A 237 -2.10 -13.28 2.15
N THR A 238 -0.79 -13.46 2.28
CA THR A 238 -0.13 -14.73 2.55
C THR A 238 0.82 -14.54 3.72
N TYR A 239 0.69 -15.40 4.73
CA TYR A 239 1.65 -15.50 5.82
C TYR A 239 2.64 -16.62 5.50
N ASN A 240 3.92 -16.27 5.40
CA ASN A 240 5.00 -17.20 5.05
C ASN A 240 5.78 -17.69 6.28
N ASP A 241 5.42 -17.23 7.48
CA ASP A 241 5.91 -17.73 8.77
C ASP A 241 4.71 -18.15 9.66
N PRO A 242 4.67 -19.42 10.15
CA PRO A 242 3.57 -19.93 10.96
C PRO A 242 3.30 -19.16 12.26
N ARG A 243 4.34 -18.50 12.83
CA ARG A 243 4.18 -17.70 14.04
C ARG A 243 3.33 -16.46 13.75
N ILE A 244 3.58 -15.83 12.61
CA ILE A 244 2.81 -14.67 12.14
C ILE A 244 1.40 -15.10 11.79
N GLU A 245 1.24 -16.18 11.03
CA GLU A 245 -0.08 -16.72 10.67
C GLU A 245 -0.92 -16.96 11.94
N LYS A 246 -0.34 -17.63 12.95
CA LYS A 246 -1.02 -17.89 14.22
C LYS A 246 -1.38 -16.61 14.99
N ALA A 247 -0.53 -15.59 14.94
CA ALA A 247 -0.72 -14.34 15.69
C ALA A 247 -1.70 -13.36 15.01
N MET A 248 -1.80 -13.40 13.68
CA MET A 248 -2.54 -12.42 12.88
C MET A 248 -3.78 -12.99 12.16
N ASP A 249 -3.82 -14.30 11.88
CA ASP A 249 -4.98 -14.92 11.24
C ASP A 249 -6.10 -15.21 12.25
N ASN A 250 -6.98 -14.24 12.42
CA ASN A 250 -8.14 -14.34 13.32
C ASN A 250 -9.36 -14.99 12.67
N ARG A 251 -9.24 -15.56 11.46
CA ARG A 251 -10.37 -16.19 10.79
C ARG A 251 -10.80 -17.46 11.52
N SER A 252 -12.11 -17.63 11.67
CA SER A 252 -12.68 -18.89 12.12
C SER A 252 -12.48 -19.99 11.07
N LEU A 253 -12.49 -21.26 11.51
CA LEU A 253 -12.41 -22.42 10.61
C LEU A 253 -13.47 -22.39 9.49
N GLY A 254 -14.67 -21.87 9.79
CA GLY A 254 -15.73 -21.69 8.80
C GLY A 254 -15.39 -20.65 7.74
N GLN A 255 -14.80 -19.52 8.12
CA GLN A 255 -14.31 -18.50 7.17
C GLN A 255 -13.17 -19.05 6.32
N ILE A 256 -12.21 -19.77 6.91
CA ILE A 256 -11.12 -20.41 6.17
C ILE A 256 -11.67 -21.37 5.10
N PHE A 257 -12.72 -22.14 5.44
CA PHE A 257 -13.39 -23.03 4.49
C PHE A 257 -14.14 -22.29 3.38
N ILE A 258 -14.86 -21.20 3.71
CA ILE A 258 -15.53 -20.35 2.71
C ILE A 258 -14.50 -19.73 1.76
N ASP A 259 -13.39 -19.20 2.28
CA ASP A 259 -12.30 -18.64 1.47
C ASP A 259 -11.65 -19.69 0.59
N TYR A 260 -11.51 -20.92 1.09
CA TYR A 260 -11.04 -22.04 0.28
C TYR A 260 -11.97 -22.30 -0.92
N LEU A 261 -13.29 -22.32 -0.71
CA LEU A 261 -14.25 -22.49 -1.80
C LEU A 261 -14.22 -21.30 -2.77
N LYS A 262 -14.27 -20.06 -2.27
CA LYS A 262 -14.16 -18.85 -3.11
C LYS A 262 -12.92 -18.88 -4.01
N ARG A 263 -11.77 -19.31 -3.47
CA ARG A 263 -10.52 -19.48 -4.23
C ARG A 263 -10.61 -20.58 -5.28
N ALA A 264 -11.20 -21.73 -4.95
CA ALA A 264 -11.39 -22.82 -5.90
C ALA A 264 -12.27 -22.40 -7.09
N PHE A 265 -13.21 -21.49 -6.89
CA PHE A 265 -14.06 -20.91 -7.93
C PHE A 265 -13.50 -19.63 -8.57
N GLY A 266 -12.27 -19.22 -8.23
CA GLY A 266 -11.61 -18.05 -8.83
C GLY A 266 -12.20 -16.70 -8.40
N LEU A 267 -13.00 -16.66 -7.34
CA LEU A 267 -13.65 -15.44 -6.83
C LEU A 267 -12.68 -14.53 -6.04
N ASN A 268 -11.55 -15.07 -5.59
CA ASN A 268 -10.48 -14.34 -4.89
C ASN A 268 -9.17 -14.33 -5.71
N LYS A 269 -9.27 -14.13 -7.03
CA LYS A 269 -8.10 -14.18 -7.91
C LYS A 269 -7.18 -12.99 -7.63
N VAL A 270 -5.92 -13.28 -7.33
CA VAL A 270 -4.84 -12.31 -7.24
C VAL A 270 -4.58 -11.75 -8.64
N GLU A 271 -4.72 -10.43 -8.80
CA GLU A 271 -4.29 -9.74 -10.01
C GLU A 271 -2.86 -9.22 -9.84
N GLU A 272 -1.97 -9.62 -10.75
CA GLU A 272 -0.64 -9.01 -10.83
C GLU A 272 -0.77 -7.56 -11.27
N ILE A 273 -0.07 -6.65 -10.58
CA ILE A 273 0.03 -5.25 -10.97
C ILE A 273 0.77 -5.20 -12.30
N LYS A 274 0.03 -4.94 -13.38
CA LYS A 274 0.59 -4.78 -14.73
C LYS A 274 1.25 -3.40 -14.82
N ILE A 275 2.56 -3.35 -14.68
CA ILE A 275 3.35 -2.18 -15.07
C ILE A 275 3.47 -2.23 -16.59
N LYS A 276 3.03 -1.17 -17.29
CA LYS A 276 3.28 -1.05 -18.73
C LYS A 276 4.79 -0.91 -18.92
N SER A 277 5.46 -1.97 -19.34
CA SER A 277 6.84 -1.86 -19.81
C SER A 277 6.85 -1.05 -21.11
N GLU A 278 7.60 0.06 -21.13
CA GLU A 278 7.91 0.82 -22.35
C GLU A 278 8.86 0.01 -23.25
N GLU A 279 8.40 -1.11 -23.79
CA GLU A 279 9.03 -1.81 -24.90
C GLU A 279 7.92 -2.40 -25.77
N ASN A 280 7.43 -1.60 -26.74
CA ASN A 280 6.80 -2.08 -27.98
C ASN A 280 6.47 -0.98 -29.02
N ASP A 281 6.78 0.29 -28.78
CA ASP A 281 6.54 1.35 -29.79
C ASP A 281 7.78 1.66 -30.69
N ALA A 282 8.77 0.77 -30.74
CA ALA A 282 9.98 0.92 -31.56
C ALA A 282 10.05 0.01 -32.81
N GLU A 283 9.02 -0.79 -33.12
CA GLU A 283 8.95 -1.58 -34.35
C GLU A 283 7.67 -1.26 -35.17
N ASN A 284 7.53 -0.02 -35.65
CA ASN A 284 6.72 0.24 -36.86
C ASN A 284 7.01 1.60 -37.53
N GLN A 285 8.29 1.99 -37.62
CA GLN A 285 8.72 3.06 -38.53
C GLN A 285 9.95 2.64 -39.34
N GLN A 286 9.80 1.59 -40.15
CA GLN A 286 10.61 1.42 -41.36
C GLN A 286 9.74 0.85 -42.47
N ASP A 287 9.07 1.75 -43.19
CA ASP A 287 8.88 1.64 -44.63
C ASP A 287 8.40 3.00 -45.17
N LEU A 288 9.37 3.91 -45.34
CA LEU A 288 9.24 5.01 -46.28
C LEU A 288 10.12 4.71 -47.49
N PRO A 289 9.58 4.80 -48.72
CA PRO A 289 10.28 4.38 -49.91
C PRO A 289 11.44 5.32 -50.23
N SER A 290 12.63 4.75 -50.33
CA SER A 290 13.79 5.41 -50.90
C SER A 290 13.63 5.50 -52.42
N ASP A 291 13.46 6.73 -52.87
CA ASP A 291 14.32 7.36 -53.87
C ASP A 291 13.69 7.75 -55.22
N LEU A 292 13.71 9.08 -55.40
CA LEU A 292 13.43 9.84 -56.60
C LEU A 292 14.72 9.92 -57.41
N GLY A 293 14.90 9.01 -58.37
CA GLY A 293 15.93 9.13 -59.39
C GLY A 293 15.53 10.13 -60.48
N MET A 294 15.98 11.37 -60.35
CA MET A 294 15.83 12.42 -61.37
C MET A 294 16.50 12.05 -62.70
N SER A 295 15.81 12.41 -63.78
CA SER A 295 16.38 12.56 -65.12
C SER A 295 17.48 13.63 -65.13
N ASN A 296 18.57 13.39 -65.84
CA ASN A 296 19.27 14.46 -66.55
C ASN A 296 19.77 13.96 -67.90
N SER A 297 19.59 14.85 -68.87
CA SER A 297 19.78 14.75 -70.30
C SER A 297 21.25 14.56 -70.71
N GLN A 298 21.50 13.71 -71.71
CA GLN A 298 22.18 14.04 -72.97
C GLN A 298 21.98 12.92 -73.99
#